data_AF-A0A523QKA5-F1
#
_entry.id   AF-A0A523QKA5-F1
#
_cell.length_a   1.000
_cell.length_b   1.000
_cell.length_c   1.000
_cell.angle_alpha   90.00
_cell.angle_beta   90.00
_cell.angle_gamma   90.00
#
_symmetry.space_group_name_H-M   'P 1'
#
loop_
_entity.id
_entity.type
_entity.pdbx_description
1 polymer ?
#
loop_
_entity_poly.entity_id
_entity_poly.type
_entity_poly.pdbx_seq_one_letter_code
_entity_poly.pdbx_strand_id
1 'polypeptide(L)'
;MKRKIIPFVILLFIFLSTGLLLSEKGNEDEKFKKTLDAYLDGLWKFYPTSATLAGYHKYDGQLENLSSKNLEKRHEALDEYNQEFVAKVDKSKLSPELQIDHEMILDALDL
;
A
#
# COMPACT_ATOMS: atom_id res chain seq x y z
N MET A 1 49.31 -2.48 -11.71
CA MET A 1 48.09 -2.79 -10.93
C MET A 1 47.20 -1.59 -10.63
N LYS A 2 47.73 -0.43 -10.17
CA LYS A 2 46.92 0.74 -9.73
C LYS A 2 45.95 1.32 -10.78
N ARG A 3 46.27 1.23 -12.08
CA ARG A 3 45.42 1.72 -13.18
C ARG A 3 44.10 0.96 -13.39
N LYS A 4 44.00 -0.29 -12.91
CA LYS A 4 42.75 -1.08 -12.96
C LYS A 4 41.93 -1.03 -11.66
N ILE A 5 42.47 -0.41 -10.60
CA ILE A 5 41.79 -0.29 -9.30
C ILE A 5 40.72 0.80 -9.35
N ILE A 6 41.00 1.92 -10.01
CA ILE A 6 40.06 3.04 -10.15
C ILE A 6 38.73 2.61 -10.82
N PRO A 7 38.73 1.95 -12.00
CA PRO A 7 37.48 1.49 -12.60
C PRO A 7 36.78 0.42 -11.77
N PHE A 8 37.53 -0.42 -11.05
CA PHE A 8 36.95 -1.43 -10.16
C PHE A 8 36.24 -0.80 -8.94
N VAL A 9 36.82 0.24 -8.35
CA VAL A 9 36.20 1.00 -7.25
C VAL A 9 34.94 1.75 -7.72
N ILE A 10 34.98 2.35 -8.92
CA ILE A 10 33.80 3.00 -9.51
C ILE A 10 32.68 1.98 -9.75
N LEU A 11 33.01 0.82 -10.33
CA LEU A 11 32.04 -0.26 -10.55
C LEU A 11 31.43 -0.76 -9.23
N LEU A 12 32.26 -0.94 -8.19
CA LEU A 12 31.81 -1.34 -6.85
C LEU A 12 30.86 -0.30 -6.24
N PHE A 13 31.17 0.98 -6.40
CA PHE A 13 30.34 2.08 -5.89
C PHE A 13 28.99 2.15 -6.58
N ILE A 14 28.96 1.95 -7.91
CA ILE A 14 27.71 1.86 -8.69
C ILE A 14 26.87 0.68 -8.18
N PHE A 15 27.46 -0.52 -8.03
CA PHE A 15 26.75 -1.70 -7.53
C PHE A 15 26.18 -1.52 -6.12
N LEU A 16 26.93 -0.90 -5.19
CA LEU A 16 26.43 -0.59 -3.85
C LEU A 16 25.26 0.39 -3.90
N SER A 17 25.35 1.45 -4.71
CA SER A 17 24.31 2.47 -4.81
C SER A 17 22.98 1.91 -5.35
N THR A 18 23.04 1.00 -6.33
CA THR A 18 21.84 0.34 -6.86
C THR A 18 21.17 -0.59 -5.86
N GLY A 19 21.94 -1.27 -4.98
CA GLY A 19 21.38 -2.15 -3.96
C GLY A 19 20.59 -1.38 -2.89
N LEU A 20 21.05 -0.21 -2.49
CA LEU A 20 20.35 0.67 -1.53
C LEU A 20 19.02 1.17 -2.10
N LEU A 21 19.00 1.59 -3.38
CA LEU A 21 17.78 2.05 -4.03
C LEU A 21 16.73 0.94 -4.16
N LEU A 22 17.14 -0.28 -4.52
CA LEU A 22 16.22 -1.42 -4.60
C LEU A 22 15.66 -1.81 -3.23
N SER A 23 16.49 -1.74 -2.19
CA SER A 23 16.06 -2.01 -0.81
C SER A 23 15.04 -1.00 -0.30
N GLU A 24 15.20 0.28 -0.65
CA GLU A 24 14.27 1.33 -0.24
C GLU A 24 12.90 1.17 -0.90
N LYS A 25 12.87 0.82 -2.20
CA LYS A 25 11.62 0.51 -2.90
C LYS A 25 10.90 -0.69 -2.31
N GLY A 26 11.64 -1.76 -2.00
CA GLY A 26 11.04 -2.95 -1.39
C GLY A 26 10.37 -2.67 -0.04
N ASN A 27 10.94 -1.76 0.75
CA ASN A 27 10.36 -1.37 2.04
C ASN A 27 9.06 -0.55 1.86
N GLU A 28 9.06 0.42 0.95
CA GLU A 28 7.87 1.23 0.70
C GLU A 28 6.73 0.41 0.08
N ASP A 29 7.06 -0.53 -0.82
CA ASP A 29 6.11 -1.50 -1.38
C ASP A 29 5.44 -2.35 -0.29
N GLU A 30 6.21 -2.89 0.65
CA GLU A 30 5.69 -3.70 1.75
C GLU A 30 4.75 -2.89 2.65
N LYS A 31 5.16 -1.66 2.97
CA LYS A 31 4.37 -0.73 3.76
C LYS A 31 3.05 -0.38 3.08
N PHE A 32 3.08 -0.05 1.79
CA PHE A 32 1.87 0.21 1.00
C PHE A 32 0.95 -1.00 0.98
N LYS A 33 1.47 -2.19 0.66
CA LYS A 33 0.70 -3.44 0.63
C LYS A 33 0.03 -3.74 1.97
N LYS A 34 0.75 -3.54 3.08
CA LYS A 34 0.18 -3.72 4.42
C LYS A 34 -0.98 -2.76 4.70
N THR A 35 -0.87 -1.51 4.27
CA THR A 35 -1.98 -0.54 4.40
C THR A 35 -3.15 -0.92 3.50
N LEU A 36 -2.87 -1.34 2.26
CA LEU A 36 -3.88 -1.83 1.31
C LEU A 36 -4.63 -3.04 1.84
N ASP A 37 -3.92 -4.03 2.38
CA ASP A 37 -4.52 -5.22 2.99
C ASP A 37 -5.45 -4.83 4.15
N ALA A 38 -5.02 -3.90 5.01
CA ALA A 38 -5.83 -3.43 6.13
C ALA A 38 -7.08 -2.66 5.66
N TYR A 39 -6.96 -1.86 4.60
CA TYR A 39 -8.08 -1.16 3.98
C TYR A 39 -9.09 -2.14 3.37
N LEU A 40 -8.61 -3.11 2.58
CA LEU A 40 -9.47 -4.11 1.93
C LEU A 40 -10.17 -5.00 2.96
N ASP A 41 -9.46 -5.43 4.01
CA ASP A 41 -10.07 -6.17 5.12
C ASP A 41 -11.18 -5.36 5.79
N GLY A 42 -10.92 -4.07 6.07
CA GLY A 42 -11.90 -3.14 6.63
C GLY A 42 -13.10 -2.90 5.71
N LEU A 43 -12.88 -2.79 4.39
CA LEU A 43 -13.91 -2.71 3.35
C LEU A 43 -14.81 -3.95 3.37
N TRP A 44 -14.23 -5.14 3.31
CA TRP A 44 -14.98 -6.40 3.29
C TRP A 44 -15.71 -6.68 4.58
N LYS A 45 -15.13 -6.29 5.72
CA LYS A 45 -15.81 -6.36 7.02
C LYS A 45 -17.05 -5.47 7.09
N PHE A 46 -17.00 -4.30 6.44
CA PHE A 46 -18.12 -3.36 6.44
C PHE A 46 -19.20 -3.75 5.42
N TYR A 47 -18.81 -4.33 4.28
CA TYR A 47 -19.69 -4.81 3.21
C TYR A 47 -19.57 -6.33 2.97
N PRO A 48 -19.97 -7.18 3.95
CA PRO A 48 -19.79 -8.63 3.86
C PRO A 48 -20.55 -9.27 2.69
N THR A 49 -21.72 -8.76 2.30
CA THR A 49 -22.47 -9.29 1.15
C THR A 49 -21.69 -9.07 -0.14
N SER A 50 -21.08 -7.89 -0.31
CA SER A 50 -20.23 -7.59 -1.47
C SER A 50 -18.96 -8.43 -1.46
N ALA A 51 -18.39 -8.68 -0.27
CA ALA A 51 -17.23 -9.56 -0.12
C ALA A 51 -17.52 -10.98 -0.63
N THR A 52 -18.66 -11.57 -0.24
CA THR A 52 -19.09 -12.90 -0.74
C THR A 52 -19.27 -12.88 -2.26
N LEU A 53 -19.89 -11.84 -2.83
CA LEU A 53 -20.06 -11.71 -4.28
C LEU A 53 -18.72 -11.60 -5.03
N ALA A 54 -17.71 -11.00 -4.42
CA ALA A 54 -16.36 -10.90 -4.96
C ALA A 54 -15.52 -12.18 -4.74
N GLY A 55 -16.07 -13.22 -4.10
CA GLY A 55 -15.37 -14.47 -3.78
C GLY A 55 -14.51 -14.40 -2.51
N TYR A 56 -14.67 -13.36 -1.69
CA TYR A 56 -13.97 -13.19 -0.41
C TYR A 56 -14.83 -13.69 0.75
N HIS A 57 -14.63 -14.96 1.11
CA HIS A 57 -15.52 -15.70 2.03
C HIS A 57 -15.22 -15.51 3.53
N LYS A 58 -14.29 -14.63 3.93
CA LYS A 58 -13.91 -14.43 5.34
C LYS A 58 -15.07 -13.98 6.22
N TYR A 59 -16.04 -13.25 5.64
CA TYR A 59 -17.18 -12.68 6.35
C TYR A 59 -18.52 -13.34 5.99
N ASP A 60 -18.49 -14.51 5.34
CA ASP A 60 -19.69 -15.28 5.05
C ASP A 60 -20.47 -15.57 6.34
N GLY A 61 -21.75 -15.18 6.37
CA GLY A 61 -22.60 -15.28 7.57
C GLY A 61 -22.70 -13.98 8.38
N GLN A 62 -22.07 -12.89 7.93
CA GLN A 62 -22.31 -11.55 8.44
C GLN A 62 -23.16 -10.75 7.46
N LEU A 63 -23.86 -9.73 7.98
CA LEU A 63 -24.61 -8.75 7.19
C LEU A 63 -24.17 -7.34 7.56
N GLU A 64 -24.35 -6.42 6.62
CA GLU A 64 -24.07 -5.00 6.82
C GLU A 64 -24.81 -4.46 8.04
N ASN A 65 -24.10 -3.79 8.95
CA ASN A 65 -24.71 -3.05 10.05
C ASN A 65 -24.59 -1.56 9.79
N LEU A 66 -25.60 -1.01 9.10
CA LEU A 66 -25.68 0.40 8.67
C LEU A 66 -26.33 1.32 9.71
N SER A 67 -26.21 0.99 11.00
CA SER A 67 -26.60 1.92 12.06
C SER A 67 -25.73 3.18 12.03
N SER A 68 -26.27 4.32 12.48
CA SER A 68 -25.56 5.61 12.49
C SER A 68 -24.20 5.53 13.18
N LYS A 69 -24.13 4.85 14.34
CA LYS A 69 -22.89 4.63 15.08
C LYS A 69 -21.82 3.89 14.26
N ASN A 70 -22.23 2.94 13.42
CA ASN A 70 -21.28 2.20 12.59
C ASN A 70 -20.89 2.96 11.32
N LEU A 71 -21.79 3.78 10.80
CA LEU A 71 -21.46 4.71 9.71
C LEU A 71 -20.43 5.75 10.17
N GLU A 72 -20.60 6.33 11.35
CA GLU A 72 -19.62 7.24 11.97
C GLU A 72 -18.24 6.57 12.08
N LYS A 73 -18.18 5.35 12.64
CA LYS A 73 -16.94 4.57 12.71
C LYS A 73 -16.33 4.25 11.34
N ARG A 74 -17.18 4.06 10.32
CA ARG A 74 -16.70 3.84 8.95
C ARG A 74 -16.05 5.10 8.40
N HIS A 75 -16.64 6.27 8.63
CA HIS A 75 -16.03 7.55 8.24
C HIS A 75 -14.70 7.78 8.96
N GLU A 76 -14.65 7.56 10.28
CA GLU A 76 -13.41 7.64 11.07
C GLU A 76 -12.32 6.73 10.49
N ALA A 77 -12.65 5.48 10.17
CA ALA A 77 -11.70 4.54 9.57
C ALA A 77 -11.24 4.99 8.17
N LEU A 78 -12.14 5.55 7.34
CA LEU A 78 -11.79 6.07 6.02
C LEU A 78 -10.84 7.27 6.12
N ASP A 79 -11.04 8.17 7.09
CA ASP A 79 -10.13 9.28 7.36
C ASP A 79 -8.75 8.77 7.79
N GLU A 80 -8.70 7.74 8.64
CA GLU A 80 -7.43 7.09 9.02
C GLU A 80 -6.72 6.50 7.79
N TYR A 81 -7.42 5.74 6.94
CA TYR A 81 -6.83 5.16 5.73
C TYR A 81 -6.31 6.24 4.77
N ASN A 82 -7.06 7.33 4.58
CA ASN A 82 -6.62 8.48 3.80
C ASN A 82 -5.27 9.01 4.33
N GLN A 83 -5.15 9.23 5.65
CA GLN A 83 -3.88 9.67 6.24
C GLN A 83 -2.75 8.65 6.04
N GLU A 84 -3.02 7.34 6.15
CA GLU A 84 -2.01 6.32 5.87
C GLU A 84 -1.53 6.33 4.41
N PHE A 85 -2.43 6.49 3.44
CA PHE A 85 -2.05 6.49 2.02
C PHE A 85 -1.43 7.81 1.55
N VAL A 86 -1.90 8.96 2.02
CA VAL A 86 -1.41 10.28 1.59
C VAL A 86 -0.16 10.71 2.35
N ALA A 87 -0.19 10.64 3.67
CA ALA A 87 0.87 11.23 4.49
C ALA A 87 2.05 10.28 4.70
N LYS A 88 1.79 8.96 4.69
CA LYS A 88 2.82 7.99 5.03
C LYS A 88 3.42 7.30 3.82
N VAL A 89 2.68 7.05 2.73
CA VAL A 89 3.25 6.36 1.57
C VAL A 89 3.93 7.34 0.60
N ASP A 90 5.23 7.13 0.33
CA ASP A 90 5.95 7.89 -0.69
C ASP A 90 5.83 7.21 -2.06
N LYS A 91 4.86 7.67 -2.85
CA LYS A 91 4.60 7.15 -4.20
C LYS A 91 5.85 7.09 -5.09
N SER A 92 6.79 8.03 -4.96
CA SER A 92 7.99 8.06 -5.81
C SER A 92 8.93 6.87 -5.56
N LYS A 93 8.81 6.25 -4.38
CA LYS A 93 9.58 5.10 -3.95
C LYS A 93 8.87 3.77 -4.19
N LEU A 94 7.60 3.78 -4.59
CA LEU A 94 6.91 2.55 -4.97
C LEU A 94 7.45 2.00 -6.29
N SER A 95 7.33 0.68 -6.45
CA SER A 95 7.47 0.05 -7.75
C SER A 95 6.41 0.56 -8.74
N PRO A 96 6.69 0.58 -10.06
CA PRO A 96 5.79 1.20 -11.04
C PRO A 96 4.36 0.66 -11.03
N GLU A 97 4.17 -0.62 -10.73
CA GLU A 97 2.84 -1.25 -10.60
C GLU A 97 2.09 -0.68 -9.40
N LEU A 98 2.73 -0.61 -8.24
CA LEU A 98 2.10 -0.09 -7.02
C LEU A 98 1.87 1.42 -7.05
N GLN A 99 2.56 2.16 -7.93
CA GLN A 99 2.23 3.56 -8.16
C GLN A 99 0.82 3.73 -8.77
N ILE A 100 0.40 2.79 -9.62
CA ILE A 100 -0.94 2.78 -10.22
C ILE A 100 -1.96 2.41 -9.13
N ASP A 101 -1.69 1.35 -8.37
CA ASP A 101 -2.58 0.94 -7.27
C ASP A 101 -2.73 2.06 -6.23
N HIS A 102 -1.67 2.81 -5.94
CA HIS A 102 -1.71 3.97 -5.04
C HIS A 102 -2.64 5.07 -5.58
N GLU A 103 -2.55 5.41 -6.87
CA GLU A 103 -3.46 6.37 -7.50
C GLU A 103 -4.92 5.88 -7.47
N MET A 104 -5.16 4.60 -7.77
CA MET A 104 -6.49 4.01 -7.75
C MET A 104 -7.15 4.09 -6.36
N ILE A 105 -6.36 3.90 -5.30
CA ILE A 105 -6.88 3.97 -3.93
C ILE A 105 -7.16 5.42 -3.51
N LEU A 106 -6.34 6.38 -3.93
CA LEU A 106 -6.62 7.79 -3.67
C LEU A 106 -7.92 8.23 -4.37
N ASP A 107 -8.09 7.87 -5.64
CA ASP A 107 -9.34 8.12 -6.38
C ASP A 107 -10.55 7.46 -5.70
N ALA A 108 -10.42 6.21 -5.25
CA ALA A 108 -11.48 5.50 -4.53
C ALA A 108 -11.85 6.12 -3.16
N LEU A 109 -10.96 6.94 -2.60
CA LEU A 109 -11.19 7.71 -1.37
C LEU A 109 -11.64 9.16 -1.65
N ASP A 110 -11.89 9.52 -2.92
CA ASP A 110 -12.21 10.89 -3.39
C ASP A 110 -11.09 11.92 -3.07
N LEU A 111 -9.83 11.57 -3.36
CA LEU A 111 -8.63 12.42 -3.14
C LEU A 111 -7.93 12.83 -4.44
#